data_AF-A0A928DXC7-F1
#
_entry.id   AF-A0A928DXC7-F1
#
_cell.length_a   1.000
_cell.length_b   1.000
_cell.length_c   1.000
_cell.angle_alpha   90.00
_cell.angle_beta   90.00
_cell.angle_gamma   90.00
#
_symmetry.space_group_name_H-M   'P 1'
#
loop_
_entity.id
_entity.type
_entity.pdbx_description
1 polymer ?
#
loop_
_entity_poly.entity_id
_entity_poly.type
_entity_poly.pdbx_seq_one_letter_code
_entity_poly.pdbx_strand_id
1 'polypeptide(L)'
;AEMFLDGNLDVIIGAGHPEFNDDGQRREAVFEKYGPSEELWGKIRAGFFSEQWTFAESRESIQAIAERTPDRFEASGAPHVPLRLLALAPTANSFQCHRKAGSPLLTSSPTLAQTALAALNILAFNPQKGNDSLTPNTGGFFLLVEGGAVDAANDANDLVRCVEEMADFNQAVAAVCDWVEKYSSWEKTLVIVTADHDNGAIYGPEAGADGIPKTAPIYQGKGILPVAKYYSDDHTKQLVPIYARGIGAERLVHEFTDGIDEKMGTFWNYDGRFIDNTAVFKVMTGQKQ
;
A
#
# COMPACT_ATOMS: atom_id res chain seq x y z
N ALA A 1 18.68 -7.82 -0.87
CA ALA A 1 19.37 -8.59 0.18
C ALA A 1 19.41 -7.81 1.49
N GLU A 2 19.82 -6.53 1.45
CA GLU A 2 19.89 -5.63 2.62
C GLU A 2 18.59 -5.61 3.43
N MET A 3 17.45 -5.21 2.84
CA MET A 3 16.16 -5.16 3.55
C MET A 3 15.75 -6.47 4.25
N PHE A 4 16.06 -7.62 3.64
CA PHE A 4 15.67 -8.93 4.18
C PHE A 4 16.64 -9.45 5.25
N LEU A 5 17.93 -9.11 5.15
CA LEU A 5 18.99 -9.66 6.00
C LEU A 5 19.40 -8.74 7.15
N ASP A 6 19.06 -7.44 7.10
CA ASP A 6 19.43 -6.46 8.14
C ASP A 6 18.69 -6.67 9.47
N GLY A 7 17.69 -7.57 9.49
CA GLY A 7 17.01 -8.00 10.72
C GLY A 7 15.98 -7.01 11.29
N ASN A 8 15.80 -5.85 10.65
CA ASN A 8 14.90 -4.78 11.12
C ASN A 8 13.45 -4.92 10.66
N LEU A 9 13.18 -5.78 9.67
CA LEU A 9 11.83 -5.98 9.14
C LEU A 9 11.20 -7.25 9.68
N ASP A 10 9.92 -7.15 10.06
CA ASP A 10 9.08 -8.30 10.43
C ASP A 10 8.21 -8.76 9.26
N VAL A 11 7.91 -7.88 8.30
CA VAL A 11 7.02 -8.14 7.17
C VAL A 11 7.55 -7.49 5.91
N ILE A 12 7.58 -8.25 4.82
CA ILE A 12 7.81 -7.80 3.45
C ILE A 12 6.76 -8.49 2.57
N ILE A 13 5.91 -7.71 1.91
CA ILE A 13 4.90 -8.24 0.98
C ILE A 13 4.91 -7.40 -0.30
N GLY A 14 4.99 -8.05 -1.46
CA GLY A 14 5.01 -7.35 -2.74
C GLY A 14 4.92 -8.28 -3.94
N ALA A 15 5.07 -7.72 -5.14
CA ALA A 15 5.34 -8.49 -6.35
C ALA A 15 6.84 -8.89 -6.36
N GLY A 16 7.48 -8.98 -7.52
CA GLY A 16 8.91 -9.32 -7.60
C GLY A 16 9.18 -10.82 -7.62
N HIS A 17 8.18 -11.66 -7.92
CA HIS A 17 8.38 -13.10 -7.91
C HIS A 17 9.18 -13.55 -9.15
N PRO A 18 10.36 -14.18 -8.99
CA PRO A 18 11.25 -14.45 -10.11
C PRO A 18 10.69 -15.49 -11.07
N GLU A 19 9.91 -16.45 -10.56
CA GLU A 19 9.33 -17.55 -11.33
C GLU A 19 7.96 -17.26 -11.96
N PHE A 20 7.45 -16.02 -11.91
CA PHE A 20 6.19 -15.64 -12.56
C PHE A 20 6.39 -14.42 -13.47
N ASN A 21 5.55 -14.28 -14.49
CA ASN A 21 5.42 -13.06 -15.29
C ASN A 21 4.26 -12.19 -14.80
N ASP A 22 4.04 -11.03 -15.41
CA ASP A 22 2.97 -10.11 -15.03
C ASP A 22 1.55 -10.59 -15.36
N ASP A 23 1.42 -11.63 -16.19
CA ASP A 23 0.15 -12.30 -16.48
C ASP A 23 -0.14 -13.45 -15.49
N GLY A 24 0.65 -13.58 -14.41
CA GLY A 24 0.47 -14.60 -13.38
C GLY A 24 0.82 -16.02 -13.83
N GLN A 25 1.59 -16.16 -14.91
CA GLN A 25 2.02 -17.45 -15.46
C GLN A 25 3.42 -17.80 -14.98
N ARG A 26 3.61 -19.06 -14.61
CA ARG A 26 4.92 -19.56 -14.20
C ARG A 26 5.90 -19.57 -15.38
N ARG A 27 7.13 -19.13 -15.15
CA ARG A 27 8.24 -19.09 -16.12
C ARG A 27 9.55 -19.55 -15.48
N GLU A 28 10.60 -19.69 -16.30
CA GLU A 28 11.97 -19.78 -15.78
C GLU A 28 12.28 -18.54 -14.94
N ALA A 29 13.07 -18.73 -13.87
CA ALA A 29 13.36 -17.67 -12.92
C ALA A 29 14.08 -16.50 -13.59
N VAL A 30 13.54 -15.29 -13.45
CA VAL A 30 14.17 -14.04 -13.87
C VAL A 30 14.36 -13.16 -12.64
N PHE A 31 15.61 -12.82 -12.36
CA PHE A 31 15.97 -11.97 -11.22
C PHE A 31 16.00 -10.50 -11.68
N GLU A 32 14.81 -9.89 -11.74
CA GLU A 32 14.59 -8.49 -12.14
C GLU A 32 14.77 -7.51 -10.96
N LYS A 33 14.57 -6.21 -11.23
CA LYS A 33 14.84 -5.09 -10.31
C LYS A 33 14.12 -5.17 -8.95
N TYR A 34 12.90 -5.73 -8.90
CA TYR A 34 12.01 -5.66 -7.73
C TYR A 34 11.98 -6.94 -6.88
N GLY A 35 12.71 -7.98 -7.28
CA GLY A 35 12.70 -9.29 -6.65
C GLY A 35 13.95 -9.60 -5.80
N PRO A 36 13.99 -10.78 -5.15
CA PRO A 36 15.20 -11.28 -4.53
C PRO A 36 16.28 -11.53 -5.59
N SER A 37 17.55 -11.39 -5.22
CA SER A 37 18.66 -11.87 -6.06
C SER A 37 18.61 -13.39 -6.20
N GLU A 38 19.27 -13.93 -7.22
CA GLU A 38 19.38 -15.38 -7.42
C GLU A 38 19.89 -16.11 -6.18
N GLU A 39 20.93 -15.58 -5.54
CA GLU A 39 21.50 -16.16 -4.32
C GLU A 39 20.48 -16.18 -3.17
N LEU A 40 19.78 -15.05 -2.95
CA LEU A 40 18.78 -14.95 -1.89
C LEU A 40 17.60 -15.89 -2.18
N TRP A 41 17.14 -15.95 -3.42
CA TRP A 41 16.08 -16.85 -3.84
C TRP A 41 16.45 -18.31 -3.62
N GLY A 42 17.66 -18.71 -4.00
CA GLY A 42 18.18 -20.06 -3.75
C GLY A 42 18.15 -20.41 -2.26
N LYS A 43 18.56 -19.49 -1.38
CA LYS A 43 18.49 -19.68 0.08
C LYS A 43 17.06 -19.79 0.61
N ILE A 44 16.14 -18.95 0.11
CA ILE A 44 14.71 -19.02 0.47
C ILE A 44 14.13 -20.38 0.07
N ARG A 45 14.34 -20.81 -1.18
CA ARG A 45 13.85 -22.10 -1.69
C ARG A 45 14.46 -23.31 -0.98
N ALA A 46 15.70 -23.19 -0.51
CA ALA A 46 16.36 -24.22 0.29
C ALA A 46 15.88 -24.26 1.76
N GLY A 47 14.96 -23.36 2.18
CA GLY A 47 14.43 -23.31 3.54
C GLY A 47 15.40 -22.72 4.56
N PHE A 48 16.46 -22.04 4.14
CA PHE A 48 17.51 -21.51 5.02
C PHE A 48 16.96 -20.56 6.10
N PHE A 49 15.86 -19.87 5.81
CA PHE A 49 15.23 -18.90 6.70
C PHE A 49 13.97 -19.43 7.41
N SER A 50 13.62 -20.70 7.23
CA SER A 50 12.32 -21.26 7.65
C SER A 50 12.08 -21.26 9.16
N GLU A 51 13.15 -21.18 9.97
CA GLU A 51 13.04 -21.01 11.42
C GLU A 51 12.61 -19.59 11.84
N GLN A 52 12.82 -18.59 10.98
CA GLN A 52 12.59 -17.17 11.28
C GLN A 52 11.51 -16.53 10.42
N TRP A 53 11.35 -17.00 9.19
CA TRP A 53 10.47 -16.42 8.19
C TRP A 53 9.46 -17.46 7.72
N THR A 54 8.19 -17.08 7.69
CA THR A 54 7.23 -17.74 6.83
C THR A 54 7.23 -17.11 5.48
N PHE A 55 7.12 -17.99 4.49
CA PHE A 55 7.11 -17.64 3.10
C PHE A 55 5.73 -17.95 2.51
N ALA A 56 5.13 -16.97 1.84
CA ALA A 56 3.81 -17.08 1.21
C ALA A 56 3.89 -16.62 -0.25
N GLU A 57 3.52 -17.50 -1.18
CA GLU A 57 3.70 -17.28 -2.63
C GLU A 57 2.38 -17.31 -3.41
N SER A 58 1.25 -17.45 -2.72
CA SER A 58 -0.08 -17.51 -3.35
C SER A 58 -1.08 -16.61 -2.65
N ARG A 59 -2.08 -16.14 -3.40
CA ARG A 59 -3.22 -15.40 -2.86
C ARG A 59 -3.87 -16.12 -1.68
N GLU A 60 -4.02 -17.45 -1.75
CA GLU A 60 -4.65 -18.25 -0.69
C GLU A 60 -3.80 -18.28 0.57
N SER A 61 -2.48 -18.44 0.44
CA SER A 61 -1.56 -18.41 1.58
C SER A 61 -1.53 -17.03 2.27
N ILE A 62 -1.57 -15.95 1.48
CA ILE A 62 -1.65 -14.57 1.97
C ILE A 62 -3.00 -14.31 2.64
N GLN A 63 -4.11 -14.73 2.01
CA GLN A 63 -5.45 -14.64 2.58
C GLN A 63 -5.54 -15.40 3.91
N ALA A 64 -4.98 -16.60 3.98
CA ALA A 64 -4.97 -17.38 5.20
C ALA A 64 -4.25 -16.65 6.34
N ILE A 65 -3.25 -15.81 6.05
CA ILE A 65 -2.58 -14.96 7.05
C ILE A 65 -3.42 -13.70 7.36
N ALA A 66 -4.05 -13.09 6.36
CA ALA A 66 -4.97 -11.96 6.54
C ALA A 66 -6.20 -12.31 7.40
N GLU A 67 -6.59 -13.58 7.48
CA GLU A 67 -7.68 -14.06 8.33
C GLU A 67 -7.23 -14.50 9.74
N ARG A 68 -5.92 -14.51 10.02
CA ARG A 68 -5.36 -14.89 11.33
C ARG A 68 -5.54 -13.78 12.36
N THR A 69 -6.71 -13.76 12.96
CA THR A 69 -7.11 -12.83 14.00
C THR A 69 -7.27 -13.56 15.34
N PRO A 70 -7.18 -12.86 16.50
CA PRO A 70 -7.38 -13.46 17.83
C PRO A 70 -8.65 -14.32 17.90
N ASP A 71 -9.76 -13.82 17.36
CA ASP A 71 -11.06 -14.52 17.27
C ASP A 71 -10.95 -15.92 16.63
N ARG A 72 -10.02 -16.13 15.70
CA ARG A 72 -9.80 -17.42 15.01
C ARG A 72 -8.73 -18.29 15.66
N PHE A 73 -7.80 -17.73 16.43
CA PHE A 73 -6.80 -18.52 17.15
C PHE A 73 -7.42 -19.31 18.29
N GLU A 74 -8.32 -18.68 19.07
CA GLU A 74 -9.04 -19.35 20.16
C GLU A 74 -9.86 -20.55 19.68
N ALA A 75 -10.37 -20.49 18.45
CA ALA A 75 -11.20 -21.55 17.86
C ALA A 75 -10.42 -22.76 17.31
N SER A 76 -9.12 -22.62 17.01
CA SER A 76 -8.38 -23.60 16.19
C SER A 76 -7.27 -24.38 16.92
N GLY A 77 -6.81 -23.92 18.09
CA GLY A 77 -5.73 -24.59 18.84
C GLY A 77 -4.42 -24.74 18.04
N ALA A 78 -4.24 -23.95 16.97
CA ALA A 78 -3.15 -24.09 16.03
C ALA A 78 -1.81 -23.58 16.62
N PRO A 79 -0.68 -24.26 16.35
CA PRO A 79 0.63 -23.86 16.84
C PRO A 79 1.09 -22.51 16.26
N HIS A 80 2.03 -21.90 16.98
CA HIS A 80 2.47 -20.51 16.91
C HIS A 80 2.63 -19.89 15.52
N VAL A 81 2.29 -18.60 15.45
CA VAL A 81 2.48 -17.74 14.29
C VAL A 81 3.99 -17.66 13.95
N PRO A 82 4.35 -17.74 12.66
CA PRO A 82 5.73 -17.48 12.25
C PRO A 82 6.15 -16.05 12.58
N LEU A 83 7.43 -15.91 12.92
CA LEU A 83 7.99 -14.69 13.51
C LEU A 83 8.00 -13.50 12.54
N ARG A 84 8.12 -13.80 11.25
CA ARG A 84 8.21 -12.83 10.18
C ARG A 84 7.56 -13.36 8.92
N LEU A 85 7.14 -12.46 8.03
CA LEU A 85 6.49 -12.79 6.77
C LEU A 85 7.25 -12.20 5.59
N LEU A 86 7.70 -13.08 4.69
CA LEU A 86 8.01 -12.70 3.32
C LEU A 86 6.90 -13.25 2.43
N ALA A 87 6.16 -12.37 1.77
CA ALA A 87 5.16 -12.79 0.80
C ALA A 87 5.43 -12.18 -0.57
N LEU A 88 5.50 -13.03 -1.59
CA LEU A 88 5.63 -12.61 -2.98
C LEU A 88 4.34 -13.02 -3.71
N ALA A 89 3.59 -12.04 -4.20
CA ALA A 89 2.49 -12.30 -5.11
C ALA A 89 3.01 -13.06 -6.34
N PRO A 90 2.21 -13.94 -6.97
CA PRO A 90 2.63 -14.71 -8.15
C PRO A 90 2.64 -13.85 -9.41
N THR A 91 3.38 -12.75 -9.39
CA THR A 91 3.50 -11.70 -10.42
C THR A 91 4.89 -11.06 -10.38
N ALA A 92 5.40 -10.59 -11.51
CA ALA A 92 6.77 -10.06 -11.62
C ALA A 92 6.92 -8.63 -11.10
N ASN A 93 6.10 -7.68 -11.56
CA ASN A 93 6.34 -6.24 -11.33
C ASN A 93 5.26 -5.56 -10.49
N SER A 94 4.00 -6.00 -10.62
CA SER A 94 2.87 -5.44 -9.86
C SER A 94 1.82 -6.51 -9.61
N PHE A 95 0.95 -6.31 -8.64
CA PHE A 95 -0.16 -7.25 -8.43
C PHE A 95 -1.08 -7.34 -9.64
N GLN A 96 -1.37 -6.22 -10.31
CA GLN A 96 -2.41 -6.16 -11.34
C GLN A 96 -2.06 -5.26 -12.54
N CYS A 97 -1.38 -4.12 -12.36
CA CYS A 97 -1.15 -3.13 -13.43
C CYS A 97 -0.49 -3.67 -14.72
N HIS A 98 0.64 -4.38 -14.62
CA HIS A 98 1.49 -4.75 -15.77
C HIS A 98 0.98 -5.91 -16.62
N ARG A 99 -0.20 -6.46 -16.30
CA ARG A 99 -0.84 -7.50 -17.11
C ARG A 99 -1.08 -6.98 -18.53
N LYS A 100 -1.14 -7.91 -19.48
CA LYS A 100 -1.52 -7.62 -20.86
C LYS A 100 -2.79 -6.75 -20.95
N ALA A 101 -2.76 -5.74 -21.81
CA ALA A 101 -3.88 -4.82 -22.03
C ALA A 101 -5.16 -5.58 -22.41
N GLY A 102 -6.28 -5.18 -21.81
CA GLY A 102 -7.59 -5.82 -22.00
C GLY A 102 -7.79 -7.16 -21.26
N SER A 103 -6.76 -7.67 -20.57
CA SER A 103 -6.91 -8.87 -19.71
C SER A 103 -7.73 -8.56 -18.46
N PRO A 104 -8.53 -9.52 -17.95
CA PRO A 104 -9.26 -9.39 -16.70
C PRO A 104 -8.32 -9.36 -15.49
N LEU A 105 -8.88 -9.08 -14.31
CA LEU A 105 -8.11 -9.14 -13.07
C LEU A 105 -7.53 -10.54 -12.80
N LEU A 106 -6.29 -10.65 -12.32
CA LEU A 106 -5.72 -11.94 -11.93
C LEU A 106 -6.35 -12.41 -10.63
N THR A 107 -7.06 -13.53 -10.69
CA THR A 107 -7.63 -14.18 -9.51
C THR A 107 -6.57 -14.86 -8.65
N SER A 108 -5.38 -15.14 -9.21
CA SER A 108 -4.24 -15.73 -8.51
C SER A 108 -3.41 -14.71 -7.72
N SER A 109 -3.50 -13.43 -8.06
CA SER A 109 -2.77 -12.35 -7.41
C SER A 109 -3.56 -11.80 -6.22
N PRO A 110 -2.94 -11.52 -5.06
CA PRO A 110 -3.64 -10.91 -3.93
C PRO A 110 -4.07 -9.47 -4.25
N THR A 111 -5.02 -8.95 -3.47
CA THR A 111 -5.34 -7.52 -3.43
C THR A 111 -4.45 -6.81 -2.40
N LEU A 112 -4.27 -5.49 -2.55
CA LEU A 112 -3.54 -4.69 -1.58
C LEU A 112 -4.19 -4.73 -0.18
N ALA A 113 -5.52 -4.86 -0.12
CA ALA A 113 -6.23 -5.06 1.14
C ALA A 113 -5.83 -6.38 1.83
N GLN A 114 -5.69 -7.47 1.08
CA GLN A 114 -5.27 -8.76 1.64
C GLN A 114 -3.84 -8.69 2.19
N THR A 115 -2.93 -8.03 1.50
CA THR A 115 -1.54 -7.89 1.94
C THR A 115 -1.43 -6.96 3.15
N ALA A 116 -2.15 -5.84 3.16
CA ALA A 116 -2.20 -4.94 4.32
C ALA A 116 -2.72 -5.65 5.58
N LEU A 117 -3.81 -6.43 5.47
CA LEU A 117 -4.35 -7.20 6.60
C LEU A 117 -3.40 -8.31 7.07
N ALA A 118 -2.74 -9.01 6.13
CA ALA A 118 -1.72 -10.01 6.48
C ALA A 118 -0.56 -9.37 7.26
N ALA A 119 -0.08 -8.20 6.81
CA ALA A 119 0.97 -7.46 7.50
C ALA A 119 0.55 -7.00 8.89
N LEU A 120 -0.64 -6.40 9.02
CA LEU A 120 -1.19 -5.95 10.30
C LEU A 120 -1.31 -7.10 11.29
N ASN A 121 -1.82 -8.25 10.87
CA ASN A 121 -1.97 -9.40 11.75
C ASN A 121 -0.63 -9.96 12.22
N ILE A 122 0.39 -10.02 11.36
CA ILE A 122 1.75 -10.41 11.78
C ILE A 122 2.31 -9.39 12.77
N LEU A 123 2.21 -8.09 12.48
CA LEU A 123 2.79 -7.05 13.34
C LEU A 123 2.10 -6.93 14.71
N ALA A 124 0.78 -7.12 14.75
CA ALA A 124 -0.03 -6.94 15.95
C ALA A 124 -0.10 -8.20 16.83
N PHE A 125 -0.14 -9.39 16.22
CA PHE A 125 -0.41 -10.66 16.91
C PHE A 125 0.77 -11.62 16.92
N ASN A 126 2.00 -11.14 16.66
CA ASN A 126 3.20 -11.98 16.78
C ASN A 126 3.47 -12.35 18.25
N PRO A 127 3.41 -13.65 18.61
CA PRO A 127 3.53 -14.14 19.98
C PRO A 127 4.91 -13.94 20.62
N GLN A 128 5.97 -13.66 19.86
CA GLN A 128 7.32 -13.43 20.42
C GLN A 128 7.61 -11.99 20.84
N LYS A 129 6.72 -11.03 20.49
CA LYS A 129 6.80 -9.65 21.00
C LYS A 129 5.91 -9.43 22.24
N GLY A 130 5.09 -10.42 22.58
CA GLY A 130 4.39 -10.53 23.85
C GLY A 130 5.20 -11.33 24.88
N ASN A 131 4.84 -11.22 26.16
CA ASN A 131 5.39 -12.05 27.23
C ASN A 131 4.75 -13.45 27.30
N ASP A 132 3.78 -13.73 26.42
CA ASP A 132 3.21 -15.05 26.13
C ASP A 132 2.60 -15.06 24.71
N SER A 133 2.14 -16.23 24.25
CA SER A 133 1.71 -16.42 22.86
C SER A 133 0.35 -15.82 22.47
N LEU A 134 -0.26 -15.03 23.35
CA LEU A 134 -1.60 -14.46 23.17
C LEU A 134 -1.65 -12.96 23.48
N THR A 135 -0.54 -12.37 23.93
CA THR A 135 -0.45 -10.94 24.22
C THR A 135 -0.10 -10.16 22.94
N PRO A 136 -0.89 -9.14 22.56
CA PRO A 136 -0.55 -8.24 21.46
C PRO A 136 0.84 -7.62 21.68
N ASN A 137 1.56 -7.37 20.58
CA ASN A 137 2.83 -6.65 20.64
C ASN A 137 2.63 -5.30 21.35
N THR A 138 3.21 -5.17 22.56
CA THR A 138 3.05 -3.98 23.41
C THR A 138 3.98 -2.83 23.00
N GLY A 139 4.98 -3.08 22.14
CA GLY A 139 5.92 -2.08 21.66
C GLY A 139 5.41 -1.23 20.49
N GLY A 140 4.20 -1.50 19.99
CA GLY A 140 3.66 -0.87 18.78
C GLY A 140 4.34 -1.39 17.50
N PHE A 141 3.94 -0.84 16.37
CA PHE A 141 4.52 -1.16 15.06
C PHE A 141 4.40 0.02 14.09
N PHE A 142 5.21 -0.03 13.04
CA PHE A 142 5.10 0.83 11.87
C PHE A 142 4.75 -0.05 10.66
N LEU A 143 3.84 0.42 9.82
CA LEU A 143 3.47 -0.23 8.58
C LEU A 143 3.35 0.83 7.48
N LEU A 144 4.01 0.57 6.35
CA LEU A 144 3.84 1.30 5.11
C LEU A 144 3.14 0.39 4.12
N VAL A 145 2.05 0.87 3.53
CA VAL A 145 1.29 0.20 2.48
C VAL A 145 1.27 1.11 1.27
N GLU A 146 1.75 0.61 0.14
CA GLU A 146 1.92 1.41 -1.07
C GLU A 146 1.08 0.84 -2.22
N GLY A 147 0.26 1.69 -2.83
CA GLY A 147 -0.37 1.42 -4.13
C GLY A 147 0.56 1.79 -5.28
N GLY A 148 1.77 1.21 -5.33
CA GLY A 148 2.87 1.75 -6.14
C GLY A 148 2.66 1.70 -7.66
N ALA A 149 1.73 0.88 -8.16
CA ALA A 149 1.49 0.78 -9.60
C ALA A 149 0.49 1.81 -10.14
N VAL A 150 -0.08 2.68 -9.28
CA VAL A 150 -0.81 3.89 -9.74
C VAL A 150 0.11 4.78 -10.56
N ASP A 151 1.36 4.93 -10.13
CA ASP A 151 2.39 5.72 -10.82
C ASP A 151 2.69 5.16 -12.21
N ALA A 152 2.97 3.85 -12.30
CA ALA A 152 3.20 3.17 -13.57
C ALA A 152 2.01 3.26 -14.55
N ALA A 153 0.77 3.23 -14.02
CA ALA A 153 -0.42 3.42 -14.84
C ALA A 153 -0.54 4.85 -15.38
N ASN A 154 -0.15 5.85 -14.59
CA ASN A 154 -0.20 7.25 -14.96
C ASN A 154 0.91 7.63 -15.96
N ASP A 155 2.14 7.12 -15.79
CA ASP A 155 3.21 7.25 -16.80
C ASP A 155 2.78 6.72 -18.17
N ALA A 156 2.02 5.63 -18.18
CA ALA A 156 1.46 5.03 -19.39
C ALA A 156 0.21 5.76 -19.93
N ASN A 157 -0.30 6.77 -19.22
CA ASN A 157 -1.60 7.42 -19.46
C ASN A 157 -2.76 6.41 -19.56
N ASP A 158 -2.68 5.30 -18.82
CA ASP A 158 -3.68 4.23 -18.82
C ASP A 158 -4.72 4.49 -17.72
N LEU A 159 -5.78 5.22 -18.09
CA LEU A 159 -6.88 5.53 -17.17
C LEU A 159 -7.56 4.27 -16.61
N VAL A 160 -7.57 3.15 -17.35
CA VAL A 160 -8.20 1.92 -16.88
C VAL A 160 -7.37 1.34 -15.75
N ARG A 161 -6.06 1.20 -15.94
CA ARG A 161 -5.14 0.71 -14.89
C ARG A 161 -5.09 1.65 -13.70
N CYS A 162 -5.07 2.96 -13.92
CA CYS A 162 -5.10 3.95 -12.84
C CYS A 162 -6.35 3.78 -11.96
N VAL A 163 -7.53 3.63 -12.57
CA VAL A 163 -8.78 3.40 -11.82
C VAL A 163 -8.78 2.06 -11.09
N GLU A 164 -8.24 1.00 -11.70
CA GLU A 164 -8.10 -0.31 -11.04
C GLU A 164 -7.20 -0.23 -9.80
N GLU A 165 -6.01 0.37 -9.92
CA GLU A 165 -5.04 0.50 -8.83
C GLU A 165 -5.54 1.45 -7.72
N MET A 166 -6.15 2.58 -8.08
CA MET A 166 -6.77 3.49 -7.10
C MET A 166 -7.97 2.84 -6.37
N ALA A 167 -8.73 1.99 -7.07
CA ALA A 167 -9.82 1.24 -6.43
C ALA A 167 -9.28 0.20 -5.44
N ASP A 168 -8.18 -0.48 -5.74
CA ASP A 168 -7.53 -1.44 -4.83
C ASP A 168 -6.90 -0.72 -3.63
N PHE A 169 -6.22 0.41 -3.86
CA PHE A 169 -5.69 1.26 -2.79
C PHE A 169 -6.78 1.76 -1.84
N ASN A 170 -7.89 2.26 -2.37
CA ASN A 170 -9.02 2.70 -1.54
C ASN A 170 -9.63 1.54 -0.72
N GLN A 171 -9.68 0.33 -1.28
CA GLN A 171 -10.10 -0.87 -0.52
C GLN A 171 -9.11 -1.22 0.59
N ALA A 172 -7.81 -1.08 0.36
CA ALA A 172 -6.80 -1.28 1.39
C ALA A 172 -6.92 -0.26 2.53
N VAL A 173 -7.13 1.02 2.22
CA VAL A 173 -7.37 2.07 3.23
C VAL A 173 -8.61 1.74 4.06
N ALA A 174 -9.71 1.33 3.43
CA ALA A 174 -10.92 0.92 4.14
C ALA A 174 -10.66 -0.28 5.06
N ALA A 175 -9.97 -1.31 4.57
CA ALA A 175 -9.63 -2.51 5.34
C ALA A 175 -8.72 -2.18 6.54
N VAL A 176 -7.75 -1.27 6.39
CA VAL A 176 -6.91 -0.81 7.50
C VAL A 176 -7.73 -0.06 8.54
N CYS A 177 -8.62 0.85 8.13
CA CYS A 177 -9.52 1.56 9.04
C CYS A 177 -10.41 0.58 9.82
N ASP A 178 -11.03 -0.39 9.14
CA ASP A 178 -11.86 -1.41 9.78
C ASP A 178 -11.05 -2.27 10.76
N TRP A 179 -9.81 -2.61 10.40
CA TRP A 179 -8.90 -3.33 11.30
C TRP A 179 -8.57 -2.51 12.55
N VAL A 180 -8.34 -1.20 12.42
CA VAL A 180 -8.09 -0.31 13.58
C VAL A 180 -9.30 -0.24 14.49
N GLU A 181 -10.50 -0.08 13.95
CA GLU A 181 -11.75 -0.04 14.74
C GLU A 181 -11.98 -1.37 15.48
N LYS A 182 -11.61 -2.50 14.87
CA LYS A 182 -11.88 -3.84 15.43
C LYS A 182 -10.80 -4.32 16.41
N TYR A 183 -9.53 -4.09 16.12
CA TYR A 183 -8.40 -4.71 16.82
C TYR A 183 -7.45 -3.71 17.48
N SER A 184 -7.66 -2.41 17.27
CA SER A 184 -6.87 -1.34 17.87
C SER A 184 -7.78 -0.24 18.44
N SER A 185 -7.35 1.02 18.40
CA SER A 185 -8.14 2.21 18.70
C SER A 185 -7.47 3.44 18.08
N TRP A 186 -8.26 4.41 17.62
CA TRP A 186 -7.75 5.70 17.12
C TRP A 186 -7.03 6.53 18.19
N GLU A 187 -7.22 6.23 19.48
CA GLU A 187 -6.48 6.87 20.57
C GLU A 187 -5.02 6.42 20.64
N LYS A 188 -4.66 5.31 19.98
CA LYS A 188 -3.31 4.72 19.99
C LYS A 188 -2.75 4.39 18.61
N THR A 189 -3.51 4.68 17.55
CA THR A 189 -3.10 4.41 16.17
C THR A 189 -3.28 5.67 15.33
N LEU A 190 -2.23 6.04 14.60
CA LEU A 190 -2.24 7.08 13.59
C LEU A 190 -2.22 6.42 12.21
N VAL A 191 -3.19 6.74 11.37
CA VAL A 191 -3.20 6.36 9.95
C VAL A 191 -3.06 7.64 9.13
N ILE A 192 -2.10 7.66 8.21
CA ILE A 192 -1.88 8.74 7.24
C ILE A 192 -2.01 8.13 5.84
N VAL A 193 -2.77 8.80 4.97
CA VAL A 193 -2.94 8.47 3.56
C VAL A 193 -2.51 9.68 2.76
N THR A 194 -1.51 9.51 1.90
CA THR A 194 -1.00 10.57 1.03
C THR A 194 -0.31 9.96 -0.19
N ALA A 195 0.18 10.80 -1.09
CA ALA A 195 1.06 10.41 -2.18
C ALA A 195 2.44 11.04 -1.99
N ASP A 196 3.45 10.45 -2.62
CA ASP A 196 4.80 10.99 -2.69
C ASP A 196 4.91 12.15 -3.69
N HIS A 197 4.17 12.07 -4.81
CA HIS A 197 3.99 13.14 -5.79
C HIS A 197 2.73 12.95 -6.64
N ASP A 198 2.37 13.97 -7.44
CA ASP A 198 1.36 13.85 -8.49
C ASP A 198 1.98 13.27 -9.78
N ASN A 199 1.17 12.59 -10.58
CA ASN A 199 1.55 12.09 -11.90
C ASN A 199 0.39 12.21 -12.89
N GLY A 200 0.70 12.50 -14.16
CA GLY A 200 -0.26 12.50 -15.26
C GLY A 200 -1.10 13.77 -15.39
N ALA A 201 -1.15 14.63 -14.36
CA ALA A 201 -2.05 15.78 -14.28
C ALA A 201 -3.45 15.42 -14.78
N ILE A 202 -4.15 14.55 -14.06
CA ILE A 202 -5.46 14.03 -14.49
C ILE A 202 -6.56 15.04 -14.18
N TYR A 203 -7.15 15.62 -15.23
CA TYR A 203 -8.25 16.59 -15.12
C TYR A 203 -9.41 16.22 -16.03
N GLY A 204 -10.49 17.00 -15.97
CA GLY A 204 -11.56 16.96 -16.96
C GLY A 204 -11.08 17.40 -18.35
N PRO A 205 -11.87 17.14 -19.39
CA PRO A 205 -11.47 17.36 -20.78
C PRO A 205 -11.42 18.84 -21.18
N GLU A 206 -11.96 19.74 -20.37
CA GLU A 206 -12.02 21.17 -20.67
C GLU A 206 -10.75 21.89 -20.18
N ALA A 207 -10.14 22.66 -21.09
CA ALA A 207 -8.99 23.51 -20.81
C ALA A 207 -9.23 24.94 -21.30
N GLY A 208 -8.52 25.90 -20.70
CA GLY A 208 -8.48 27.27 -21.18
C GLY A 208 -7.74 27.45 -22.50
N ALA A 209 -7.78 28.66 -23.05
CA ALA A 209 -7.01 29.02 -24.24
C ALA A 209 -5.48 28.94 -24.00
N ASP A 210 -5.06 28.98 -22.74
CA ASP A 210 -3.71 28.78 -22.24
C ASP A 210 -3.33 27.29 -22.07
N GLY A 211 -4.26 26.36 -22.35
CA GLY A 211 -4.05 24.93 -22.17
C GLY A 211 -4.18 24.45 -20.72
N ILE A 212 -4.49 25.34 -19.78
CA ILE A 212 -4.62 24.99 -18.37
C ILE A 212 -5.97 24.27 -18.15
N PRO A 213 -6.00 23.08 -17.54
CA PRO A 213 -7.25 22.38 -17.24
C PRO A 213 -8.19 23.20 -16.36
N LYS A 214 -9.50 23.10 -16.59
CA LYS A 214 -10.52 23.91 -15.90
C LYS A 214 -11.55 23.12 -15.12
N THR A 215 -11.60 21.81 -15.31
CA THR A 215 -12.63 20.95 -14.72
C THR A 215 -11.99 19.75 -14.05
N ALA A 216 -12.62 19.25 -13.00
CA ALA A 216 -12.25 17.97 -12.40
C ALA A 216 -12.69 16.81 -13.32
N PRO A 217 -12.12 15.61 -13.16
CA PRO A 217 -12.64 14.40 -13.79
C PRO A 217 -14.14 14.23 -13.55
N ILE A 218 -14.89 13.86 -14.60
CA ILE A 218 -16.36 13.81 -14.55
C ILE A 218 -16.79 12.39 -14.23
N TYR A 219 -17.42 12.19 -13.07
CA TYR A 219 -18.03 10.92 -12.69
C TYR A 219 -19.23 10.58 -13.59
N GLN A 220 -19.21 9.39 -14.19
CA GLN A 220 -20.24 8.91 -15.12
C GLN A 220 -21.23 7.92 -14.49
N GLY A 221 -21.07 7.58 -13.20
CA GLY A 221 -21.84 6.55 -12.52
C GLY A 221 -21.02 5.29 -12.23
N LYS A 222 -21.56 4.45 -11.33
CA LYS A 222 -20.85 3.27 -10.82
C LYS A 222 -20.63 2.27 -11.96
N GLY A 223 -19.40 1.81 -12.12
CA GLY A 223 -19.03 0.83 -13.14
C GLY A 223 -18.78 1.43 -14.53
N ILE A 224 -18.80 2.76 -14.66
CA ILE A 224 -18.46 3.47 -15.91
C ILE A 224 -17.20 4.29 -15.64
N LEU A 225 -16.22 4.24 -16.55
CA LEU A 225 -15.01 5.02 -16.45
C LEU A 225 -15.33 6.53 -16.38
N PRO A 226 -14.63 7.30 -15.55
CA PRO A 226 -14.79 8.74 -15.53
C PRO A 226 -14.35 9.34 -16.87
N VAL A 227 -14.92 10.48 -17.24
CA VAL A 227 -14.37 11.28 -18.34
C VAL A 227 -13.23 12.12 -17.76
N ALA A 228 -12.01 11.75 -18.13
CA ALA A 228 -10.78 12.40 -17.69
C ALA A 228 -9.79 12.49 -18.85
N LYS A 229 -8.81 13.37 -18.71
CA LYS A 229 -7.74 13.60 -19.66
C LYS A 229 -6.42 13.79 -18.90
N TYR A 230 -5.38 13.16 -19.41
CA TYR A 230 -4.00 13.38 -18.98
C TYR A 230 -3.44 14.65 -19.65
N TYR A 231 -2.73 15.44 -18.86
CA TYR A 231 -2.04 16.65 -19.31
C TYR A 231 -0.52 16.55 -19.12
N SER A 232 -0.04 15.43 -18.60
CA SER A 232 1.37 15.05 -18.44
C SER A 232 1.51 13.55 -18.70
N ASP A 233 2.71 13.10 -19.08
CA ASP A 233 3.15 11.70 -19.10
C ASP A 233 4.33 11.46 -18.12
N ASP A 234 4.52 12.40 -17.19
CA ASP A 234 5.57 12.42 -16.16
C ASP A 234 5.02 13.03 -14.86
N HIS A 235 5.79 12.90 -13.79
CA HIS A 235 5.51 13.47 -12.48
C HIS A 235 5.27 14.97 -12.58
N THR A 236 4.37 15.48 -11.75
CA THR A 236 4.06 16.91 -11.70
C THR A 236 4.36 17.49 -10.32
N LYS A 237 4.40 18.83 -10.25
CA LYS A 237 4.65 19.58 -9.01
C LYS A 237 3.35 20.00 -8.32
N GLN A 238 2.23 19.37 -8.67
CA GLN A 238 0.96 19.66 -8.02
C GLN A 238 0.99 19.18 -6.58
N LEU A 239 0.29 19.92 -5.71
CA LEU A 239 0.08 19.49 -4.34
C LEU A 239 -0.77 18.22 -4.34
N VAL A 240 -0.36 17.24 -3.54
CA VAL A 240 -1.09 16.00 -3.33
C VAL A 240 -1.86 16.04 -2.02
N PRO A 241 -3.02 15.37 -1.93
CA PRO A 241 -3.79 15.37 -0.71
C PRO A 241 -3.10 14.56 0.40
N ILE A 242 -3.34 14.99 1.63
CA ILE A 242 -3.02 14.23 2.83
C ILE A 242 -4.28 14.08 3.68
N TYR A 243 -4.56 12.85 4.08
CA TYR A 243 -5.61 12.50 5.03
C TYR A 243 -4.95 11.85 6.24
N ALA A 244 -5.40 12.21 7.45
CA ALA A 244 -4.90 11.61 8.67
C ALA A 244 -6.02 11.41 9.69
N ARG A 245 -5.95 10.30 10.43
CA ARG A 245 -6.87 10.00 11.53
C ARG A 245 -6.14 9.31 12.67
N GLY A 246 -6.54 9.67 13.89
CA GLY A 246 -6.04 9.07 15.11
C GLY A 246 -5.02 9.95 15.84
N ILE A 247 -4.28 9.34 16.77
CA ILE A 247 -3.39 10.06 17.70
C ILE A 247 -2.40 10.98 16.98
N GLY A 248 -2.43 12.28 17.29
CA GLY A 248 -1.51 13.27 16.76
C GLY A 248 -1.79 13.72 15.32
N ALA A 249 -2.87 13.25 14.68
CA ALA A 249 -3.24 13.68 13.32
C ALA A 249 -3.48 15.20 13.24
N GLU A 250 -4.05 15.79 14.29
CA GLU A 250 -4.31 17.23 14.39
C GLU A 250 -3.04 18.09 14.34
N ARG A 251 -1.88 17.51 14.65
CA ARG A 251 -0.58 18.20 14.61
C ARG A 251 -0.19 18.60 13.19
N LEU A 252 -0.57 17.80 12.17
CA LEU A 252 -0.34 18.17 10.77
C LEU A 252 -0.95 19.54 10.45
N VAL A 253 -2.13 19.81 11.02
CA VAL A 253 -2.83 21.08 10.84
C VAL A 253 -2.28 22.17 11.75
N HIS A 254 -2.19 21.91 13.06
CA HIS A 254 -1.91 22.95 14.05
C HIS A 254 -0.43 23.34 14.16
N GLU A 255 0.49 22.43 13.83
CA GLU A 255 1.94 22.65 14.00
C GLU A 255 2.69 22.76 12.67
N PHE A 256 2.18 22.21 11.56
CA PHE A 256 2.96 22.06 10.32
C PHE A 256 2.35 22.73 9.09
N THR A 257 1.27 23.50 9.22
CA THR A 257 0.73 24.28 8.10
C THR A 257 1.73 25.34 7.64
N ASP A 258 2.21 25.24 6.40
CA ASP A 258 3.13 26.20 5.79
C ASP A 258 2.39 27.33 5.06
N GLY A 259 1.16 27.06 4.59
CA GLY A 259 0.35 28.04 3.90
C GLY A 259 -1.02 27.52 3.48
N ILE A 260 -1.73 28.34 2.69
CA ILE A 260 -3.06 28.04 2.16
C ILE A 260 -3.07 28.34 0.66
N ASP A 261 -3.45 27.34 -0.14
CA ASP A 261 -3.84 27.47 -1.54
C ASP A 261 -5.38 27.41 -1.65
N GLU A 262 -6.02 28.56 -1.49
CA GLU A 262 -7.49 28.67 -1.56
C GLU A 262 -8.05 28.23 -2.92
N LYS A 263 -7.28 28.41 -4.00
CA LYS A 263 -7.72 28.08 -5.36
C LYS A 263 -7.80 26.58 -5.54
N MET A 264 -6.72 25.87 -5.22
CA MET A 264 -6.67 24.42 -5.32
C MET A 264 -7.56 23.76 -4.27
N GLY A 265 -7.63 24.33 -3.05
CA GLY A 265 -8.58 23.92 -2.01
C GLY A 265 -10.02 23.98 -2.51
N THR A 266 -10.44 25.11 -3.06
CA THR A 266 -11.81 25.26 -3.61
C THR A 266 -12.04 24.31 -4.80
N PHE A 267 -11.07 24.21 -5.72
CA PHE A 267 -11.21 23.40 -6.92
C PHE A 267 -11.41 21.92 -6.61
N TRP A 268 -10.62 21.36 -5.70
CA TRP A 268 -10.65 19.95 -5.33
C TRP A 268 -11.52 19.64 -4.10
N ASN A 269 -12.16 20.66 -3.50
CA ASN A 269 -12.93 20.55 -2.27
C ASN A 269 -12.09 20.06 -1.06
N TYR A 270 -10.87 20.61 -0.94
CA TYR A 270 -10.02 20.51 0.24
C TYR A 270 -10.04 21.83 1.03
N ASP A 271 -9.52 21.81 2.26
CA ASP A 271 -9.40 23.02 3.09
C ASP A 271 -8.33 24.02 2.60
N GLY A 272 -7.54 23.63 1.60
CA GLY A 272 -6.51 24.46 0.96
C GLY A 272 -5.20 24.56 1.72
N ARG A 273 -5.09 24.07 2.96
CA ARG A 273 -3.84 24.09 3.71
C ARG A 273 -2.84 23.13 3.07
N PHE A 274 -1.58 23.55 3.03
CA PHE A 274 -0.49 22.67 2.62
C PHE A 274 0.62 22.66 3.67
N ILE A 275 1.33 21.54 3.70
CA ILE A 275 2.47 21.26 4.58
C ILE A 275 3.62 20.77 3.71
N ASP A 276 4.85 20.98 4.15
CA ASP A 276 6.03 20.30 3.61
C ASP A 276 5.97 18.80 3.94
N ASN A 277 6.40 17.94 3.02
CA ASN A 277 6.29 16.49 3.18
C ASN A 277 7.11 15.97 4.39
N THR A 278 8.13 16.70 4.85
CA THR A 278 8.88 16.33 6.05
C THR A 278 8.05 16.39 7.32
N ALA A 279 6.91 17.12 7.31
CA ALA A 279 5.96 17.14 8.42
C ALA A 279 5.40 15.76 8.74
N VAL A 280 5.22 14.88 7.74
CA VAL A 280 4.75 13.50 7.94
C VAL A 280 5.68 12.74 8.88
N PHE A 281 6.99 12.81 8.62
CA PHE A 281 8.01 12.21 9.49
C PHE A 281 8.04 12.83 10.89
N LYS A 282 7.96 14.16 10.98
CA LYS A 282 7.98 14.87 12.28
C LYS A 282 6.78 14.50 13.15
N VAL A 283 5.59 14.37 12.55
CA VAL A 283 4.38 13.94 13.25
C VAL A 283 4.53 12.50 13.73
N MET A 284 4.95 11.57 12.86
CA MET A 284 5.13 10.16 13.22
C MET A 284 6.16 9.95 14.35
N THR A 285 7.20 10.78 14.41
CA THR A 285 8.29 10.66 15.40
C THR A 285 8.10 11.52 16.65
N GLY A 286 7.00 12.29 16.75
CA GLY A 286 6.75 13.17 17.89
C GLY A 286 7.66 14.42 17.94
N GLN A 287 8.36 14.75 16.86
CA GLN A 287 9.17 15.96 16.77
C GLN A 287 8.28 17.20 16.68
N LYS A 288 8.68 18.29 17.36
CA LYS A 288 8.01 19.60 17.26
C LYS A 288 8.57 20.39 16.07
N GLN A 289 7.79 21.36 15.58
CA GLN A 289 8.22 22.31 14.54
C GLN A 289 9.44 23.12 14.99
#